data_AF-A0A943UL84-F1
#
_entry.id   AF-A0A943UL84-F1
#
_cell.length_a   1.000
_cell.length_b   1.000
_cell.length_c   1.000
_cell.angle_alpha   90.00
_cell.angle_beta   90.00
_cell.angle_gamma   90.00
#
_symmetry.space_group_name_H-M   'P 1'
#
loop_
_entity.id
_entity.type
_entity.pdbx_description
1 polymer ?
#
loop_
_entity_poly.entity_id
_entity_poly.type
_entity_poly.pdbx_seq_one_letter_code
_entity_poly.pdbx_strand_id
1 'polypeptide(L)'
;MTYDFTIINYVRLKELIQQAGLSDREFCKQLWGDDTHTTIQYFIDKPNIRVNSLVRIAEILHCSMDKIFQKSDINGTVPAIEGDKNIVNSNNIRIEINSLKAENQALKMVIDEKNERIAELKKLAEQLERHLNYVLAQEERKV
;
A
#
# COMPACT_ATOMS: atom_id res chain seq x y z
N MET A 1 14.51 2.48 20.72
CA MET A 1 14.74 2.62 19.26
C MET A 1 15.64 3.84 19.06
N THR A 2 16.90 3.65 18.69
CA THR A 2 17.80 4.77 18.35
C THR A 2 17.65 5.04 16.86
N TYR A 3 16.74 5.94 16.52
CA TYR A 3 16.69 6.55 15.21
C TYR A 3 17.86 7.52 15.11
N ASP A 4 18.74 7.33 14.13
CA ASP A 4 19.64 8.40 13.74
C ASP A 4 18.96 9.16 12.60
N PHE A 5 18.05 10.08 12.98
CA PHE A 5 17.22 10.84 12.06
C PHE A 5 18.01 11.81 11.17
N THR A 6 19.34 11.81 11.26
CA THR A 6 20.18 12.83 10.62
C THR A 6 20.85 12.35 9.34
N ILE A 7 20.93 11.03 9.11
CA ILE A 7 21.70 10.46 8.01
C ILE A 7 20.86 9.44 7.24
N ILE A 8 20.70 9.64 5.92
CA ILE A 8 20.13 8.59 5.08
C ILE A 8 21.10 7.40 5.02
N ASN A 9 20.58 6.21 5.33
CA ASN A 9 21.30 4.97 5.11
C ASN A 9 21.30 4.63 3.60
N TYR A 10 22.46 4.72 2.97
CA TYR A 10 22.64 4.41 1.54
C TYR A 10 22.19 2.99 1.15
N VAL A 11 22.48 1.99 1.99
CA VAL A 11 22.08 0.59 1.75
C VAL A 11 20.56 0.50 1.73
N ARG A 12 19.91 1.13 2.72
CA ARG A 12 18.44 1.18 2.79
C ARG A 12 17.83 1.89 1.58
N LEU A 13 18.40 3.03 1.17
CA LEU A 13 17.90 3.76 0.02
C LEU A 13 17.96 2.91 -1.26
N LYS A 14 19.04 2.13 -1.46
CA LYS A 14 19.13 1.19 -2.58
C LYS A 14 18.05 0.12 -2.56
N GLU A 15 17.80 -0.48 -1.39
CA GLU A 15 16.72 -1.47 -1.24
C GLU A 15 15.37 -0.88 -1.63
N LEU A 16 15.07 0.34 -1.17
CA LEU A 16 13.80 1.02 -1.48
C LEU A 16 13.68 1.37 -2.98
N ILE A 17 14.77 1.80 -3.62
CA ILE A 17 14.82 2.05 -5.07
C ILE A 17 14.49 0.76 -5.85
N GLN A 18 15.10 -0.37 -5.46
CA GLN A 18 14.83 -1.66 -6.08
C GLN A 18 13.39 -2.14 -5.84
N GLN A 19 12.85 -1.96 -4.62
CA GLN A 19 11.46 -2.29 -4.30
C GLN A 19 10.45 -1.47 -5.11
N ALA A 20 10.79 -0.22 -5.43
CA ALA A 20 9.99 0.63 -6.31
C ALA A 20 10.12 0.25 -7.81
N GLY A 21 10.96 -0.73 -8.15
CA GLY A 21 11.18 -1.17 -9.54
C GLY A 21 11.98 -0.15 -10.37
N LEU A 22 12.72 0.75 -9.72
CA LEU A 22 13.53 1.77 -10.38
C LEU A 22 15.00 1.35 -10.41
N SER A 23 15.72 1.73 -11.46
CA SER A 23 17.18 1.75 -11.44
C SER A 23 17.70 2.97 -10.69
N ASP A 24 18.94 2.89 -10.17
CA ASP A 24 19.63 4.03 -9.54
C ASP A 24 19.58 5.28 -10.44
N ARG A 25 19.70 5.09 -11.77
CA ARG A 25 19.72 6.20 -12.74
C ARG A 25 18.35 6.84 -12.91
N GLU A 26 17.28 6.04 -13.02
CA GLU A 26 15.91 6.54 -13.13
C GLU A 26 15.51 7.31 -11.87
N PHE A 27 15.84 6.77 -10.70
CA PHE A 27 15.62 7.47 -9.43
C PHE A 27 16.33 8.84 -9.40
N CYS A 28 17.61 8.89 -9.79
CA CYS A 28 18.36 10.16 -9.83
C CYS A 28 17.73 11.18 -10.78
N LYS A 29 17.29 10.74 -11.97
CA LYS A 29 16.61 11.60 -12.94
C LYS A 29 15.29 12.15 -12.41
N GLN A 30 14.49 11.32 -11.74
CA GLN A 30 13.25 11.78 -11.13
C GLN A 30 13.50 12.78 -9.98
N LEU A 31 14.59 12.61 -9.23
CA LEU A 31 14.87 13.47 -8.08
C LEU A 31 15.45 14.84 -8.48
N TRP A 32 16.38 14.88 -9.43
CA TRP A 32 17.16 16.07 -9.80
C TRP A 32 16.93 16.59 -11.22
N GLY A 33 16.23 15.83 -12.08
CA GLY A 33 16.00 16.15 -13.49
C GLY A 33 16.83 15.31 -14.45
N ASP A 34 16.44 15.31 -15.73
CA ASP A 34 16.97 14.40 -16.75
C ASP A 34 18.46 14.56 -17.07
N ASP A 35 18.97 15.79 -16.99
CA ASP A 35 20.37 16.15 -17.27
C ASP A 35 21.30 15.98 -16.06
N THR A 36 20.82 15.40 -14.96
CA THR A 36 21.64 15.26 -13.75
C THR A 36 22.81 14.31 -13.96
N HIS A 37 24.01 14.72 -13.55
CA HIS A 37 25.16 13.83 -13.37
C HIS A 37 25.29 13.34 -11.92
N THR A 38 24.40 13.78 -11.04
CA THR A 38 24.37 13.37 -9.64
C THR A 38 23.94 11.91 -9.54
N THR A 39 24.68 11.15 -8.76
CA THR A 39 24.39 9.76 -8.45
C THR A 39 23.92 9.65 -7.00
N ILE A 40 23.35 8.50 -6.65
CA ILE A 40 22.98 8.17 -5.26
C ILE A 40 24.17 8.26 -4.28
N GLN A 41 25.41 8.26 -4.76
CA GLN A 41 26.62 8.50 -3.94
C GLN A 41 26.58 9.87 -3.26
N TYR A 42 25.87 10.83 -3.84
CA TYR A 42 25.63 12.16 -3.26
C TYR A 42 25.16 12.10 -1.80
N PHE A 43 24.36 11.10 -1.44
CA PHE A 43 23.85 10.95 -0.08
C PHE A 43 24.88 10.40 0.91
N ILE A 44 25.92 9.73 0.43
CA ILE A 44 27.07 9.35 1.25
C ILE A 44 27.95 10.59 1.49
N ASP A 45 28.18 11.38 0.44
CA ASP A 45 29.07 12.55 0.50
C ASP A 45 28.42 13.73 1.23
N LYS A 46 27.09 13.85 1.16
CA LYS A 46 26.26 14.87 1.82
C LYS A 46 25.07 14.22 2.53
N PRO A 47 25.27 13.68 3.73
CA PRO A 47 24.25 12.92 4.45
C PRO A 47 23.09 13.79 4.96
N ASN A 48 23.33 15.09 5.20
CA ASN A 48 22.31 16.04 5.64
C ASN A 48 21.47 16.52 4.44
N ILE A 49 20.27 15.97 4.33
CA ILE A 49 19.33 16.27 3.24
C ILE A 49 18.24 17.20 3.73
N ARG A 50 17.88 18.19 2.91
CA ARG A 50 16.77 19.11 3.21
C ARG A 50 15.44 18.36 3.17
N VAL A 51 14.49 18.78 4.01
CA VAL A 51 13.16 18.16 4.11
C VAL A 51 12.46 18.06 2.75
N ASN A 52 12.54 19.08 1.90
CA ASN A 52 11.93 19.03 0.55
C ASN A 52 12.48 17.88 -0.32
N SER A 53 13.78 17.57 -0.19
CA SER A 53 14.37 16.44 -0.90
C SER A 53 13.92 15.12 -0.31
N LEU A 54 13.75 15.02 1.02
CA LEU A 54 13.20 13.82 1.66
C LEU A 54 11.75 13.54 1.23
N VAL A 55 10.92 14.57 1.16
CA VAL A 55 9.53 14.45 0.68
C VAL A 55 9.51 13.94 -0.76
N ARG A 56 10.33 14.51 -1.64
CA ARG A 56 10.45 14.02 -3.03
C ARG A 56 10.91 12.57 -3.12
N ILE A 57 11.88 12.17 -2.30
CA ILE A 57 12.34 10.78 -2.27
C ILE A 57 11.20 9.85 -1.84
N ALA A 58 10.44 10.21 -0.80
CA ALA A 58 9.28 9.45 -0.34
C ALA A 58 8.19 9.33 -1.41
N GLU A 59 7.92 10.42 -2.15
CA GLU A 59 6.97 10.43 -3.26
C GLU A 59 7.41 9.52 -4.42
N ILE A 60 8.67 9.63 -4.86
CA ILE A 60 9.24 8.81 -5.95
C ILE A 60 9.22 7.31 -5.59
N LEU A 61 9.54 6.99 -4.34
CA LEU A 61 9.64 5.60 -3.87
C LEU A 61 8.30 5.06 -3.35
N HIS A 62 7.25 5.86 -3.38
CA HIS A 62 5.92 5.51 -2.86
C HIS A 62 5.96 4.92 -1.43
N CYS A 63 6.78 5.51 -0.56
CA CYS A 63 6.99 5.02 0.81
C CYS A 63 6.90 6.16 1.84
N SER A 64 6.69 5.84 3.12
CA SER A 64 6.73 6.86 4.17
C SER A 64 8.16 7.33 4.41
N MET A 65 8.33 8.60 4.82
CA MET A 65 9.65 9.15 5.17
C MET A 65 10.34 8.32 6.27
N ASP A 66 9.58 7.74 7.21
CA ASP A 66 10.12 6.86 8.25
C ASP A 66 10.87 5.65 7.68
N LYS A 67 10.40 5.07 6.56
CA LYS A 67 11.04 3.89 5.95
C LYS A 67 12.45 4.19 5.42
N ILE A 68 12.73 5.45 5.07
CA ILE A 68 14.03 5.91 4.57
C ILE A 68 15.08 5.86 5.69
N PHE A 69 14.68 6.17 6.93
CA PHE A 69 15.57 6.22 8.10
C PHE A 69 15.60 4.92 8.92
N GLN A 70 14.82 3.91 8.53
CA GLN A 70 14.91 2.59 9.14
C GLN A 70 16.27 1.97 8.85
N LYS A 71 16.90 1.37 9.88
CA LYS A 71 18.10 0.56 9.66
C LYS A 71 17.74 -0.58 8.70
N SER A 72 18.57 -0.79 7.67
CA SER A 72 18.49 -2.02 6.90
C SER A 72 18.77 -3.19 7.84
N ASP A 73 17.98 -4.26 7.76
CA ASP A 73 18.17 -5.49 8.53
C ASP A 73 19.36 -6.28 7.94
N ILE A 74 20.56 -5.69 7.96
CA ILE A 74 21.80 -6.33 7.49
C ILE A 74 22.49 -7.17 8.56
N ASN A 75 21.92 -7.27 9.77
CA ASN A 75 22.34 -8.29 10.72
C ASN A 75 21.60 -9.59 10.41
N GLY A 76 22.25 -10.40 9.59
CA GLY A 76 21.89 -11.77 9.28
C GLY A 76 21.58 -12.56 10.54
N THR A 77 20.30 -12.69 10.81
CA THR A 77 19.73 -13.96 11.24
C THR A 77 18.43 -14.02 10.47
N VAL A 78 18.46 -14.69 9.31
CA VAL A 78 17.24 -15.33 8.81
C VAL A 78 16.72 -16.09 10.03
N PRO A 79 15.56 -15.72 10.61
CA PRO A 79 15.03 -16.53 11.69
C PRO A 79 14.96 -17.93 11.11
N ALA A 80 15.51 -18.93 11.78
CA ALA A 80 15.31 -20.31 11.36
C ALA A 80 13.79 -20.51 11.33
N ILE A 81 13.20 -20.44 10.13
CA ILE A 81 11.78 -20.65 9.90
C ILE A 81 11.60 -22.16 9.99
N GLU A 82 11.54 -22.67 11.22
CA GLU A 82 11.12 -24.02 11.51
C GLU A 82 9.69 -23.98 12.06
N GLY A 83 8.73 -24.30 11.19
CA GLY A 83 7.37 -24.65 11.60
C GLY A 83 6.29 -23.61 11.33
N ASP A 84 5.11 -24.15 11.12
CA ASP A 84 3.85 -23.44 10.99
C ASP A 84 3.53 -22.77 12.36
N LYS A 85 3.58 -21.42 12.42
CA LYS A 85 3.46 -20.52 13.59
C LYS A 85 4.75 -19.91 14.16
N ASN A 86 5.57 -19.26 13.33
CA ASN A 86 6.63 -18.39 13.83
C ASN A 86 6.07 -17.13 14.53
N ILE A 87 6.35 -16.98 15.83
CA ILE A 87 6.07 -15.76 16.58
C ILE A 87 7.23 -14.78 16.36
N VAL A 88 7.17 -14.01 15.28
CA VAL A 88 8.11 -12.92 15.03
C VAL A 88 7.78 -11.77 15.98
N ASN A 89 8.52 -11.65 17.08
CA ASN A 89 8.28 -10.66 18.13
C ASN A 89 8.81 -9.26 17.76
N SER A 90 8.48 -8.78 16.56
CA SER A 90 8.73 -7.40 16.15
C SER A 90 7.48 -6.58 16.40
N ASN A 91 7.57 -5.59 17.29
CA ASN A 91 6.46 -4.69 17.60
C ASN A 91 5.91 -3.99 16.35
N ASN A 92 6.77 -3.66 15.38
CA ASN A 92 6.36 -3.03 14.11
C ASN A 92 5.55 -4.00 13.24
N ILE A 93 6.02 -5.25 13.10
CA ILE A 93 5.30 -6.29 12.35
C ILE A 93 3.95 -6.58 13.01
N ARG A 94 3.88 -6.59 14.35
CA ARG A 94 2.61 -6.81 15.08
C ARG A 94 1.61 -5.68 14.86
N ILE A 95 2.06 -4.42 14.84
CA ILE A 95 1.21 -3.26 14.56
C ILE A 95 0.69 -3.32 13.12
N GLU A 96 1.56 -3.58 12.15
CA GLU A 96 1.17 -3.73 10.74
C GLU A 96 0.19 -4.88 10.53
N ILE A 97 0.45 -6.06 11.12
CA ILE A 97 -0.47 -7.22 11.04
C ILE A 97 -1.83 -6.88 11.65
N ASN A 98 -1.87 -6.19 12.79
CA ASN A 98 -3.13 -5.81 13.42
C ASN A 98 -3.90 -4.78 12.57
N SER A 99 -3.20 -3.81 11.97
CA SER A 99 -3.78 -2.85 11.03
C SER A 99 -4.36 -3.56 9.81
N LEU A 100 -3.60 -4.46 9.19
CA LEU A 100 -4.02 -5.24 8.02
C LEU A 100 -5.20 -6.18 8.35
N LYS A 101 -5.26 -6.73 9.57
CA LYS A 101 -6.41 -7.52 10.04
C LYS A 101 -7.66 -6.66 10.20
N ALA A 102 -7.52 -5.48 10.80
CA ALA A 102 -8.64 -4.55 10.97
C ALA A 102 -9.18 -4.08 9.60
N GLU A 103 -8.29 -3.76 8.67
CA GLU A 103 -8.66 -3.39 7.30
C GLU A 103 -9.36 -4.55 6.57
N ASN A 104 -8.82 -5.77 6.64
CA ASN A 104 -9.48 -6.94 6.08
C ASN A 104 -10.88 -7.19 6.66
N GLN A 105 -11.05 -6.97 7.96
CA GLN A 105 -12.35 -7.11 8.60
C GLN A 105 -13.33 -6.04 8.10
N ALA A 106 -12.89 -4.79 8.00
CA ALA A 106 -13.69 -3.70 7.44
C ALA A 106 -14.12 -3.99 5.99
N LEU A 107 -13.19 -4.46 5.16
CA LEU A 107 -13.49 -4.82 3.77
C LEU A 107 -14.50 -5.96 3.66
N LYS A 108 -14.41 -6.98 4.52
CA LYS A 108 -15.41 -8.06 4.57
C LYS A 108 -16.80 -7.54 4.93
N MET A 109 -16.91 -6.68 5.94
CA MET A 109 -18.20 -6.07 6.32
C MET A 109 -18.83 -5.28 5.17
N VAL A 110 -18.02 -4.52 4.42
CA VAL A 110 -18.50 -3.77 3.25
C VAL A 110 -18.96 -4.71 2.13
N ILE A 111 -18.28 -5.85 1.93
CA ILE A 111 -18.71 -6.86 0.96
C ILE A 111 -20.06 -7.44 1.36
N ASP A 112 -20.24 -7.77 2.64
CA ASP A 112 -21.49 -8.34 3.15
C ASP A 112 -22.66 -7.36 2.98
N GLU A 113 -22.48 -6.09 3.34
CA GLU A 113 -23.49 -5.04 3.14
C GLU A 113 -23.86 -4.88 1.65
N LYS A 114 -22.84 -4.89 0.76
CA LYS A 114 -23.08 -4.82 -0.69
C LYS A 114 -23.84 -6.03 -1.21
N ASN A 115 -23.54 -7.23 -0.72
CA ASN A 115 -24.24 -8.45 -1.11
C ASN A 115 -25.70 -8.43 -0.67
N GLU A 116 -25.99 -7.99 0.56
CA GLU A 116 -27.35 -7.79 1.04
C GLU A 116 -28.10 -6.79 0.16
N ARG A 117 -27.47 -5.65 -0.16
CA ARG A 117 -28.08 -4.64 -1.03
C ARG A 117 -28.38 -5.16 -2.43
N ILE A 118 -27.49 -5.98 -2.99
CA ILE A 118 -27.72 -6.64 -4.28
C ILE A 118 -28.91 -7.60 -4.20
N ALA A 119 -29.04 -8.36 -3.11
CA ALA A 119 -30.15 -9.28 -2.92
C ALA A 119 -31.51 -8.53 -2.83
N GLU A 120 -31.55 -7.42 -2.09
CA GLU A 120 -32.73 -6.54 -2.03
C GLU A 120 -33.11 -5.99 -3.41
N LEU A 121 -32.13 -5.49 -4.16
CA LEU A 121 -32.35 -4.93 -5.50
C LEU A 121 -32.87 -5.98 -6.48
N LYS A 122 -32.35 -7.22 -6.42
CA LYS A 122 -32.86 -8.33 -7.22
C LYS A 122 -34.32 -8.63 -6.89
N LYS A 123 -34.67 -8.69 -5.60
CA LYS A 123 -36.05 -8.91 -5.16
C LYS A 123 -36.98 -7.79 -5.63
N LEU A 124 -36.54 -6.54 -5.57
CA LEU A 124 -37.31 -5.40 -6.07
C LEU A 124 -37.53 -5.49 -7.58
N ALA A 125 -36.49 -5.85 -8.34
CA ALA A 125 -36.59 -6.03 -9.78
C ALA A 125 -37.62 -7.12 -10.14
N GLU A 126 -37.59 -8.26 -9.46
CA GLU A 126 -38.57 -9.33 -9.65
C GLU A 126 -40.01 -8.88 -9.32
N GLN A 127 -40.19 -8.07 -8.27
CA GLN A 127 -41.50 -7.52 -7.92
C GLN A 127 -42.02 -6.54 -8.97
N LEU A 128 -41.15 -5.66 -9.47
CA LEU A 128 -41.49 -4.71 -10.53
C LEU A 128 -41.85 -5.44 -11.82
N GLU A 129 -41.10 -6.48 -12.20
CA GLU A 129 -41.40 -7.30 -13.36
C GLU A 129 -42.77 -7.97 -13.25
N ARG A 130 -43.10 -8.54 -12.07
CA ARG A 130 -44.43 -9.13 -11.82
C ARG A 130 -45.55 -8.10 -11.93
N HIS A 131 -45.37 -6.92 -11.35
CA HIS A 131 -46.36 -5.85 -11.42
C HIS A 131 -46.55 -5.36 -12.86
N LEU A 132 -45.47 -5.19 -13.61
CA LEU A 132 -45.52 -4.79 -15.01
C LEU A 132 -46.30 -5.82 -15.85
N ASN A 133 -45.97 -7.10 -15.70
CA ASN A 133 -46.65 -8.19 -16.40
C ASN A 133 -48.14 -8.25 -16.05
N TYR A 134 -48.51 -8.00 -14.79
CA TYR A 134 -49.91 -7.92 -14.38
C TYR A 134 -50.64 -6.76 -15.07
N VAL A 135 -50.05 -5.56 -15.10
CA VAL A 135 -50.66 -4.39 -15.75
C VAL A 135 -50.84 -4.62 -17.25
N LEU A 136 -49.84 -5.14 -17.94
CA LEU A 136 -49.92 -5.46 -19.37
C LEU A 136 -51.04 -6.48 -19.64
N ALA A 137 -51.14 -7.53 -18.83
CA ALA A 137 -52.21 -8.52 -18.95
C ALA A 137 -53.62 -7.95 -18.67
N GLN A 138 -53.75 -6.88 -17.88
CA GLN A 138 -55.03 -6.18 -17.68
C GLN A 138 -55.38 -5.25 -18.85
N GLU A 139 -54.39 -4.67 -19.53
CA GLU A 139 -54.61 -3.89 -20.76
C GLU A 139 -55.08 -4.78 -21.92
N GLU A 140 -54.46 -5.95 -22.11
CA GLU A 140 -54.86 -6.92 -23.16
C GLU A 140 -56.30 -7.43 -23.00
N ARG A 141 -56.83 -7.47 -21.77
CA ARG A 141 -58.20 -7.90 -21.47
C ARG A 141 -59.27 -6.83 -21.70
N LYS A 142 -58.86 -5.57 -21.93
CA LYS A 142 -59.77 -4.43 -22.13
C LYS A 142 -60.01 -4.10 -23.61
N VAL A 143 -59.32 -4.80 -24.52
CA VAL A 143 -59.48 -4.72 -25.99
C VAL A 143 -60.34 -5.89 -26.46
#